data_AF-A0A3M1ZQP6-F1
#
_entry.id   AF-A0A3M1ZQP6-F1
#
_cell.length_a   1.000
_cell.length_b   1.000
_cell.length_c   1.000
_cell.angle_alpha   90.00
_cell.angle_beta   90.00
_cell.angle_gamma   90.00
#
_symmetry.space_group_name_H-M   'P 1'
#
loop_
_entity.id
_entity.type
_entity.pdbx_description
1 polymer ?
#
loop_
_entity_poly.entity_id
_entity_poly.type
_entity_poly.pdbx_seq_one_letter_code
_entity_poly.pdbx_strand_id
1 'polypeptide(L)'
;MEQIIEIPFSQTQADGGVLVTTTVMREAKLSLIVTPQITADNKIIMDIEIHKDTPQQNTLNPQGDPLIDKKFLKTKLLVDNGETVVLGGIYSKTVSNTKNAVPGLSRLPVLGHLFQKDKKEDSRVELMLFITPTLVTSGGQSIARQPG
;
A
#
# COMPACT_ATOMS: atom_id res chain seq x y z
N MET A 1 -12.98 7.13 -6.60
CA MET A 1 -12.75 5.80 -7.21
C MET A 1 -12.60 4.80 -6.09
N GLU A 2 -13.18 3.61 -6.24
CA GLU A 2 -13.15 2.58 -5.20
C GLU A 2 -12.99 1.20 -5.86
N GLN A 3 -12.04 0.43 -5.35
CA GLN A 3 -11.78 -0.94 -5.72
C GLN A 3 -11.76 -1.78 -4.45
N ILE A 4 -12.47 -2.90 -4.45
CA ILE A 4 -12.58 -3.80 -3.31
C ILE A 4 -12.17 -5.20 -3.77
N ILE A 5 -11.40 -5.88 -2.93
CA ILE A 5 -11.08 -7.31 -3.08
C ILE A 5 -11.45 -8.04 -1.79
N GLU A 6 -12.00 -9.25 -1.90
CA GLU A 6 -12.34 -10.10 -0.76
C GLU A 6 -11.23 -11.13 -0.50
N ILE A 7 -10.91 -11.33 0.76
CA ILE A 7 -9.82 -12.18 1.22
C ILE A 7 -10.38 -13.17 2.26
N PRO A 8 -10.15 -14.48 2.12
CA PRO A 8 -10.64 -15.47 3.07
C PRO A 8 -9.81 -15.44 4.37
N PHE A 9 -10.49 -15.48 5.51
CA PHE A 9 -9.92 -15.62 6.85
C PHE A 9 -10.57 -16.78 7.58
N SER A 10 -9.79 -17.49 8.37
CA SER A 10 -10.24 -18.58 9.23
C SER A 10 -10.73 -18.01 10.56
N GLN A 11 -11.95 -18.31 10.95
CA GLN A 11 -12.51 -17.95 12.24
C GLN A 11 -12.86 -19.21 13.01
N THR A 12 -12.17 -19.45 14.13
CA THR A 12 -12.49 -20.56 15.04
C THR A 12 -13.38 -20.05 16.16
N GLN A 13 -14.57 -20.63 16.30
CA GLN A 13 -15.49 -20.39 17.41
C GLN A 13 -15.73 -21.70 18.17
N ALA A 14 -15.97 -21.59 19.48
CA ALA A 14 -16.37 -22.73 20.30
C ALA A 14 -17.90 -22.77 20.40
N ASP A 15 -18.51 -23.84 19.90
CA ASP A 15 -19.95 -24.10 20.04
C ASP A 15 -20.13 -25.41 20.82
N GLY A 16 -20.76 -25.33 21.99
CA GLY A 16 -20.97 -26.50 22.86
C GLY A 16 -19.69 -27.24 23.31
N GLY A 17 -18.52 -26.60 23.28
CA GLY A 17 -17.22 -27.22 23.62
C GLY A 17 -16.51 -27.88 22.43
N VAL A 18 -17.09 -27.84 21.23
CA VAL A 18 -16.45 -28.24 19.96
C VAL A 18 -15.89 -26.99 19.29
N LEU A 19 -14.63 -27.06 18.83
CA LEU A 19 -14.04 -26.00 18.02
C LEU A 19 -14.50 -26.16 16.57
N VAL A 20 -15.23 -25.16 16.06
CA VAL A 20 -15.67 -25.08 14.67
C VAL A 20 -14.86 -23.99 13.98
N THR A 21 -14.21 -24.33 12.86
CA THR A 21 -13.50 -23.35 12.03
C THR A 21 -14.32 -23.05 10.78
N THR A 22 -14.67 -21.78 10.59
CA THR A 22 -15.40 -21.29 9.41
C THR A 22 -14.55 -20.32 8.62
N THR A 23 -14.81 -20.24 7.31
CA THR A 23 -14.17 -19.25 6.44
C THR A 23 -15.04 -18.00 6.37
N VAL A 24 -14.47 -16.84 6.66
CA VAL A 24 -15.12 -15.52 6.60
C VAL A 24 -14.35 -14.65 5.61
N MET A 25 -15.07 -13.98 4.70
CA MET A 25 -14.45 -13.04 3.76
C MET A 25 -14.26 -11.67 4.42
N ARG A 26 -13.08 -11.07 4.23
CA ARG A 26 -12.77 -9.70 4.63
C ARG A 26 -12.35 -8.87 3.44
N GLU A 27 -12.79 -7.62 3.41
CA GLU A 27 -12.48 -6.68 2.34
C GLU A 27 -11.12 -6.02 2.55
N ALA A 28 -10.35 -5.91 1.45
CA ALA A 28 -9.27 -4.95 1.31
C ALA A 28 -9.69 -3.92 0.23
N LYS A 29 -9.68 -2.65 0.61
CA LYS A 29 -10.13 -1.55 -0.25
C LYS A 29 -8.97 -0.67 -0.74
N LEU A 30 -9.09 -0.18 -1.96
CA LEU A 30 -8.36 0.96 -2.50
C LEU A 30 -9.38 2.05 -2.84
N SER A 31 -9.35 3.17 -2.12
CA SER A 31 -10.23 4.30 -2.37
C SER A 31 -9.49 5.64 -2.35
N LEU A 32 -9.96 6.54 -3.21
CA LEU A 32 -9.55 7.94 -3.27
C LEU A 32 -10.81 8.81 -3.31
N ILE A 33 -10.93 9.67 -2.31
CA ILE A 33 -11.98 10.66 -2.15
C ILE A 33 -11.33 12.04 -2.24
N VAL A 34 -11.89 12.91 -3.09
CA VAL A 34 -11.39 14.26 -3.32
C VAL A 34 -12.54 15.24 -3.27
N THR A 35 -12.38 16.32 -2.51
CA THR A 35 -13.34 17.44 -2.47
C THR A 35 -12.62 18.72 -2.93
N PRO A 36 -12.83 19.17 -4.17
CA PRO A 36 -12.23 20.39 -4.68
C PRO A 36 -13.07 21.62 -4.29
N GLN A 37 -12.40 22.75 -4.07
CA GLN A 37 -12.99 24.08 -3.89
C GLN A 37 -12.17 25.12 -4.65
N ILE A 38 -12.86 25.99 -5.41
CA ILE A 38 -12.22 27.05 -6.18
C ILE A 38 -12.17 28.31 -5.33
N THR A 39 -11.00 28.93 -5.27
CA THR A 39 -10.78 30.21 -4.56
C THR A 39 -11.03 31.40 -5.50
N ALA A 40 -11.13 32.61 -4.92
CA ALA A 40 -11.35 33.83 -5.70
C ALA A 40 -10.17 34.18 -6.64
N ASP A 41 -8.97 33.70 -6.35
CA ASP A 41 -7.75 33.87 -7.15
C ASP A 41 -7.50 32.72 -8.16
N ASN A 42 -8.54 31.95 -8.52
CA ASN A 42 -8.49 30.81 -9.46
C ASN A 42 -7.56 29.67 -9.03
N LYS A 43 -7.25 29.55 -7.74
CA LYS A 43 -6.58 28.37 -7.18
C LYS A 43 -7.60 27.32 -6.79
N ILE A 44 -7.12 26.10 -6.60
CA ILE A 44 -7.93 24.93 -6.28
C ILE A 44 -7.45 24.39 -4.94
N ILE A 45 -8.32 24.44 -3.94
CA ILE A 45 -8.14 23.74 -2.67
C ILE A 45 -8.68 22.33 -2.85
N MET A 46 -7.88 21.31 -2.54
CA MET A 46 -8.32 19.92 -2.57
C MET A 46 -8.16 19.28 -1.19
N ASP A 47 -9.27 18.80 -0.64
CA ASP A 47 -9.28 17.87 0.48
C ASP A 47 -9.22 16.44 -0.08
N ILE A 48 -8.17 15.71 0.24
CA ILE A 48 -7.89 14.38 -0.30
C ILE A 48 -7.83 13.37 0.82
N GLU A 49 -8.55 12.27 0.66
CA GLU A 49 -8.56 11.14 1.57
C GLU A 49 -8.34 9.83 0.79
N ILE A 50 -7.39 9.02 1.26
CA ILE A 50 -6.92 7.82 0.57
C ILE A 50 -6.91 6.66 1.55
N HIS A 51 -7.46 5.54 1.10
CA HIS A 51 -7.37 4.26 1.78
C HIS A 51 -6.73 3.26 0.82
N LYS A 52 -5.68 2.56 1.23
CA LYS A 52 -5.08 1.47 0.47
C LYS A 52 -4.79 0.31 1.39
N ASP A 53 -5.53 -0.76 1.21
CA ASP A 53 -5.32 -2.04 1.86
C ASP A 53 -4.55 -2.96 0.90
N THR A 54 -3.50 -3.62 1.39
CA THR A 54 -2.66 -4.53 0.59
C THR A 54 -2.55 -5.87 1.31
N PRO A 55 -3.12 -6.96 0.75
CA PRO A 55 -2.93 -8.30 1.31
C PRO A 55 -1.48 -8.76 1.13
N GLN A 56 -0.92 -9.31 2.19
CA GLN A 56 0.40 -9.95 2.21
C GLN A 56 0.20 -11.46 2.03
N GLN A 57 0.36 -11.96 0.81
CA GLN A 57 0.20 -13.39 0.50
C GLN A 57 1.31 -14.27 1.09
N ASN A 58 2.49 -13.71 1.37
CA ASN A 58 3.67 -14.46 1.82
C ASN A 58 3.87 -14.43 3.33
N THR A 59 3.03 -13.69 4.06
CA THR A 59 3.12 -13.57 5.52
C THR A 59 1.76 -13.92 6.10
N LEU A 60 1.70 -15.09 6.72
CA LEU A 60 0.49 -15.62 7.33
C LEU A 60 0.53 -15.41 8.84
N ASN A 61 -0.64 -15.20 9.44
CA ASN A 61 -0.80 -15.26 10.90
C ASN A 61 -0.63 -16.73 11.39
N PRO A 62 -0.58 -16.99 12.71
CA PRO A 62 -0.50 -18.35 13.25
C PRO A 62 -1.64 -19.30 12.82
N GLN A 63 -2.75 -18.75 12.35
CA GLN A 63 -3.92 -19.47 11.85
C GLN A 63 -3.83 -19.78 10.34
N GLY A 64 -2.80 -19.29 9.64
CA GLY A 64 -2.62 -19.47 8.20
C GLY A 64 -3.31 -18.43 7.32
N ASP A 65 -3.87 -17.37 7.90
CA ASP A 65 -4.55 -16.30 7.14
C ASP A 65 -3.57 -15.20 6.71
N PRO A 66 -3.78 -14.57 5.55
CA PRO A 66 -2.95 -13.46 5.09
C PRO A 66 -3.09 -12.23 5.99
N LEU A 67 -1.98 -11.50 6.18
CA LEU A 67 -2.01 -10.17 6.78
C LEU A 67 -2.51 -9.13 5.77
N ILE A 68 -3.12 -8.03 6.24
CA ILE A 68 -3.52 -6.90 5.39
C ILE A 68 -2.84 -5.64 5.92
N ASP A 69 -1.97 -5.06 5.10
CA ASP A 69 -1.37 -3.76 5.38
C ASP A 69 -2.35 -2.65 5.00
N LYS A 70 -2.73 -1.82 5.97
CA LYS A 70 -3.62 -0.68 5.73
C LYS A 70 -2.83 0.62 5.70
N LYS A 71 -3.01 1.40 4.65
CA LYS A 71 -2.42 2.74 4.50
C LYS A 71 -3.53 3.77 4.37
N PHE A 72 -3.42 4.83 5.17
CA PHE A 72 -4.35 5.94 5.18
C PHE A 72 -3.59 7.25 5.03
N LEU A 73 -4.09 8.14 4.16
CA LEU A 73 -3.57 9.50 3.99
C LEU A 73 -4.73 10.48 3.91
N LYS A 74 -4.68 11.53 4.72
CA LYS A 74 -5.60 12.67 4.65
C LYS A 74 -4.80 13.95 4.58
N THR A 75 -5.04 14.75 3.55
CA THR A 75 -4.29 15.99 3.32
C THR A 75 -5.18 17.05 2.68
N LYS A 76 -4.84 18.31 2.91
CA LYS A 76 -5.43 19.47 2.27
C LYS A 76 -4.32 20.24 1.57
N LEU A 77 -4.53 20.59 0.31
CA LEU A 77 -3.54 21.29 -0.51
C LEU A 77 -4.18 22.38 -1.36
N LEU A 78 -3.43 23.44 -1.61
CA LEU A 78 -3.78 24.56 -2.48
C LEU A 78 -2.86 24.50 -3.70
N VAL A 79 -3.43 24.44 -4.89
CA VAL A 79 -2.68 24.23 -6.13
C VAL A 79 -3.24 25.05 -7.27
N ASP A 80 -2.40 25.38 -8.23
CA ASP A 80 -2.81 26.09 -9.44
C ASP A 80 -3.48 25.14 -10.44
N ASN A 81 -4.34 25.70 -11.30
CA ASN A 81 -5.02 24.94 -12.34
C ASN A 81 -4.01 24.33 -13.34
N GLY A 82 -4.10 23.02 -13.56
CA GLY A 82 -3.20 22.28 -14.46
C GLY A 82 -1.82 21.98 -13.88
N GLU A 83 -1.52 22.45 -12.67
CA GLU A 83 -0.26 22.13 -12.00
C GLU A 83 -0.31 20.73 -11.38
N THR A 84 0.77 19.96 -11.53
CA THR A 84 0.86 18.65 -10.90
C THR A 84 1.56 18.76 -9.56
N VAL A 85 0.88 18.38 -8.49
CA VAL A 85 1.49 18.29 -7.16
C VAL A 85 1.78 16.84 -6.81
N VAL A 86 2.99 16.65 -6.28
CA VAL A 86 3.46 15.38 -5.73
C VAL A 86 3.17 15.37 -4.24
N LEU A 87 2.26 14.51 -3.82
CA LEU A 87 2.07 14.18 -2.42
C LEU A 87 3.06 13.07 -2.06
N GLY A 88 4.15 13.46 -1.39
CA GLY A 88 5.19 12.56 -0.90
C GLY A 88 4.64 11.43 -0.02
N GLY A 89 5.29 10.27 -0.10
CA GLY A 89 4.75 8.96 0.31
C GLY A 89 5.00 8.49 1.73
N ILE A 90 4.43 7.32 2.04
CA ILE A 90 4.80 6.47 3.19
C ILE A 90 5.96 5.57 2.75
N TYR A 91 7.14 5.78 3.34
CA TYR A 91 8.35 4.99 3.11
C TYR A 91 8.38 3.77 4.04
N SER A 92 8.47 2.56 3.48
CA SER A 92 8.71 1.35 4.26
C SER A 92 9.95 0.62 3.75
N LYS A 93 10.86 0.33 4.67
CA LYS A 93 12.06 -0.47 4.44
C LYS A 93 12.07 -1.65 5.40
N THR A 94 12.06 -2.86 4.85
CA THR A 94 12.21 -4.10 5.62
C THR A 94 13.55 -4.72 5.28
N VAL A 95 14.40 -4.88 6.30
CA VAL A 95 15.68 -5.60 6.19
C VAL A 95 15.56 -6.89 6.97
N SER A 96 15.64 -8.03 6.28
CA SER A 96 15.65 -9.36 6.90
C SER A 96 17.03 -10.00 6.73
N ASN A 97 17.63 -10.41 7.85
CA ASN A 97 18.88 -11.16 7.87
C ASN A 97 18.60 -12.54 8.51
N THR A 98 18.59 -13.59 7.71
CA THR A 98 18.46 -14.97 8.18
C THR A 98 19.81 -15.65 8.11
N LYS A 99 20.30 -16.18 9.23
CA LYS A 99 21.52 -16.98 9.29
C LYS A 99 21.18 -18.41 9.68
N ASN A 100 21.34 -19.33 8.73
CA ASN A 100 21.20 -20.76 8.95
C ASN A 100 22.59 -21.36 9.09
N ALA A 101 22.90 -22.03 10.19
CA ALA A 101 24.22 -22.59 10.44
C ALA A 101 24.10 -23.99 11.02
N VAL A 102 24.95 -24.91 10.56
CA VAL A 102 25.04 -26.25 11.17
C VAL A 102 25.72 -26.12 12.53
N PRO A 103 25.09 -26.57 13.63
CA PRO A 103 25.71 -26.53 14.96
C PRO A 103 27.05 -27.29 14.98
N GLY A 104 28.06 -26.72 15.64
CA GLY A 104 29.42 -27.28 15.69
C GLY A 104 30.26 -26.91 14.45
N LEU A 105 29.89 -27.41 13.27
CA LEU A 105 30.68 -27.26 12.03
C LEU A 105 30.84 -25.81 11.57
N SER A 106 29.83 -24.97 11.83
CA SER A 106 29.88 -23.54 11.52
C SER A 106 30.95 -22.74 12.29
N ARG A 107 31.55 -23.32 13.34
CA ARG A 107 32.58 -22.67 14.16
C ARG A 107 34.01 -23.08 13.80
N LEU A 108 34.19 -23.98 12.83
CA LEU A 108 35.52 -24.44 12.42
C LEU A 108 36.29 -23.28 11.77
N PRO A 109 37.53 -23.01 12.19
CA PRO A 109 38.39 -22.07 11.49
C PRO A 109 38.60 -22.56 10.05
N VAL A 110 38.62 -21.62 9.09
CA VAL A 110 38.76 -21.86 7.64
C VAL A 110 37.53 -22.47 6.94
N LEU A 111 36.87 -23.48 7.53
CA LEU A 111 35.79 -24.24 6.87
C LEU A 111 34.36 -23.84 7.29
N GLY A 112 34.19 -23.09 8.37
CA GLY A 112 32.87 -22.76 8.92
C GLY A 112 31.91 -22.09 7.92
N HIS A 113 32.44 -21.35 6.93
CA HIS A 113 31.64 -20.67 5.91
C HIS A 113 30.90 -21.64 4.96
N LEU A 114 31.44 -22.84 4.73
CA LEU A 114 30.77 -23.87 3.90
C LEU A 114 29.56 -24.51 4.59
N PHE A 115 29.46 -24.35 5.91
CA PHE A 115 28.40 -24.93 6.76
C PHE A 115 27.45 -23.87 7.33
N GLN A 116 27.47 -22.65 6.78
CA GLN A 116 26.52 -21.60 7.06
C GLN A 116 25.94 -21.04 5.75
N LYS A 117 24.67 -20.65 5.81
CA LYS A 117 23.96 -19.97 4.74
C LYS A 117 23.38 -18.70 5.30
N ASP A 118 23.93 -17.57 4.87
CA ASP A 118 23.43 -16.25 5.18
C ASP A 118 22.47 -15.84 4.05
N LYS A 119 21.23 -15.45 4.39
CA LYS A 119 20.25 -14.86 3.47
C LYS A 119 19.96 -13.44 3.95
N LYS A 120 20.26 -12.47 3.08
CA LYS A 120 19.92 -11.05 3.29
C LYS A 120 18.85 -10.66 2.28
N GLU A 121 17.76 -10.09 2.75
CA GLU A 121 16.64 -9.62 1.94
C GLU A 121 16.34 -8.16 2.31
N ASP A 122 16.40 -7.27 1.32
CA ASP A 122 16.08 -5.84 1.46
C ASP A 122 14.86 -5.54 0.58
N SER A 123 13.73 -5.19 1.22
CA SER A 123 12.49 -4.85 0.53
C SER A 123 12.14 -3.39 0.78
N ARG A 124 11.94 -2.64 -0.31
CA ARG A 124 11.62 -1.22 -0.29
C ARG A 124 10.30 -0.98 -1.02
N VAL A 125 9.37 -0.32 -0.32
CA VAL A 125 8.07 0.06 -0.88
C VAL A 125 7.86 1.56 -0.67
N GLU A 126 7.58 2.26 -1.77
CA GLU A 126 7.28 3.70 -1.79
C GLU A 126 5.95 3.93 -2.50
N LEU A 127 5.06 4.70 -1.86
CA LEU A 127 3.77 5.09 -2.46
C LEU A 127 3.85 6.55 -2.87
N MET A 128 3.94 6.83 -4.17
CA MET A 128 3.89 8.19 -4.70
C MET A 128 2.51 8.50 -5.26
N LEU A 129 2.04 9.72 -5.03
CA LEU A 129 0.78 10.21 -5.59
C LEU A 129 0.99 11.53 -6.33
N PHE A 130 0.48 11.57 -7.54
CA PHE A 130 0.48 12.74 -8.41
C PHE A 130 -0.96 13.16 -8.63
N ILE A 131 -1.25 14.44 -8.42
CA ILE A 131 -2.57 15.01 -8.67
C ILE A 131 -2.42 16.26 -9.51
N THR A 132 -3.17 16.31 -10.60
CA THR A 132 -3.23 17.44 -11.53
C THR A 132 -4.69 17.87 -11.64
N PRO A 133 -5.13 18.93 -10.94
CA PRO A 133 -6.51 19.39 -11.07
C PRO A 133 -6.67 20.19 -12.36
N THR A 134 -7.83 20.05 -12.99
CA THR A 134 -8.18 20.79 -14.20
C THR A 134 -9.53 21.47 -14.00
N LEU A 135 -9.56 22.79 -14.10
CA LEU A 135 -10.79 23.59 -14.17
C LEU A 135 -11.42 23.37 -15.55
N VAL A 136 -12.65 22.89 -15.56
CA VAL A 136 -13.45 22.72 -16.77
C VAL A 136 -14.52 23.80 -16.78
N THR A 137 -14.36 24.81 -17.64
CA THR A 137 -15.43 25.78 -17.92
C THR A 137 -16.39 25.15 -18.92
N SER A 138 -17.69 25.25 -18.65
CA SER A 138 -18.76 24.80 -19.55
C SER A 138 -18.77 25.65 -20.84
N GLY A 139 -17.90 25.29 -21.77
CA GLY A 139 -17.71 25.92 -23.07
C GLY A 139 -16.75 25.05 -23.87
N GLY A 140 -17.21 23.86 -24.26
CA GLY A 140 -16.39 22.88 -24.95
C GLY A 140 -15.87 23.43 -26.27
N GLN A 141 -14.61 23.86 -26.31
CA GLN A 141 -13.77 23.88 -27.50
C GLN A 141 -12.33 23.57 -27.07
N SER A 142 -11.98 22.29 -27.23
CA SER A 142 -10.58 21.85 -27.24
C SER A 142 -9.89 22.56 -28.39
N ILE A 143 -9.16 23.64 -28.09
CA ILE A 143 -8.32 24.35 -29.05
C ILE A 143 -7.10 23.46 -29.30
N ALA A 144 -7.26 22.43 -30.12
CA ALA A 144 -6.15 21.65 -30.64
C ALA A 144 -5.28 22.60 -31.47
N ARG A 145 -4.08 22.91 -30.96
CA ARG A 145 -3.05 23.59 -31.75
C ARG A 145 -2.69 22.68 -32.93
N GLN A 146 -3.10 23.08 -34.12
CA GLN A 146 -2.66 22.44 -35.35
C GLN A 146 -1.26 22.98 -35.72
N PRO A 147 -0.23 22.13 -35.84
CA PRO A 147 1.04 22.54 -36.40
C PRO A 147 0.91 22.74 -37.91
N GLY A 148 1.52 23.81 -38.42
CA GLY A 148 1.68 24.06 -39.86
C GLY A 148 2.84 23.30 -40.47
#